data_AF-A0A7K4ICY8-F1
#
_entry.id   AF-A0A7K4ICY8-F1
#
_cell.length_a   1.000
_cell.length_b   1.000
_cell.length_c   1.000
_cell.angle_alpha   90.00
_cell.angle_beta   90.00
_cell.angle_gamma   90.00
#
_symmetry.space_group_name_H-M   'P 1'
#
loop_
_entity.id
_entity.type
_entity.pdbx_description
1 polymer ?
#
loop_
_entity_poly.entity_id
_entity_poly.type
_entity_poly.pdbx_seq_one_letter_code
_entity_poly.pdbx_strand_id
1 'polypeptide(L)'
;MSDTRQGNPLLGVTLLLVLNAINGLASAAVGLYISGDALSAIGALLAIFAILVAMNLKTRRMEYWNYANILCIAGIVLYLFAGLEFLIVGEFLSVVTLLMLNTAAVKSQFS
;
A
#
# COMPACT_ATOMS: atom_id res chain seq x y z
N MET A 1 -31.88 6.90 -16.00
CA MET A 1 -30.94 7.83 -15.34
C MET A 1 -29.66 7.07 -15.08
N SER A 2 -28.58 7.39 -15.80
CA SER A 2 -27.30 6.69 -15.69
C SER A 2 -26.51 7.24 -14.50
N ASP A 3 -26.35 6.42 -13.45
CA ASP A 3 -25.47 6.70 -12.31
C ASP A 3 -24.00 6.60 -12.75
N THR A 4 -23.49 7.63 -13.43
CA THR A 4 -22.12 7.69 -13.97
C THR A 4 -21.12 8.34 -13.01
N ARG A 5 -21.41 8.39 -11.70
CA ARG A 5 -20.48 8.98 -10.71
C ARG A 5 -20.07 8.06 -9.58
N GLN A 6 -20.32 6.75 -9.66
CA GLN A 6 -19.56 5.82 -8.82
C GLN A 6 -18.18 5.65 -9.44
N GLY A 7 -17.22 6.47 -8.98
CA GLY A 7 -15.81 6.31 -9.34
C GLY A 7 -15.37 4.87 -9.07
N ASN A 8 -14.61 4.27 -9.99
CA ASN A 8 -14.18 2.89 -9.90
C ASN A 8 -13.41 2.67 -8.58
N PRO A 9 -13.98 1.96 -7.58
CA PRO A 9 -13.38 1.89 -6.24
C PRO A 9 -12.06 1.09 -6.26
N LEU A 10 -11.87 0.21 -7.26
CA LEU A 10 -10.61 -0.48 -7.50
C LEU A 10 -9.51 0.49 -7.94
N LEU A 11 -9.84 1.51 -8.74
CA LEU A 11 -8.90 2.55 -9.13
C LEU A 11 -8.45 3.35 -7.90
N GLY A 12 -9.37 3.71 -7.01
CA GLY A 12 -9.05 4.41 -5.76
C GLY A 12 -8.05 3.64 -4.91
N VAL A 13 -8.32 2.36 -4.67
CA VAL A 13 -7.42 1.50 -3.89
C VAL A 13 -6.07 1.29 -4.59
N THR A 14 -6.06 1.14 -5.91
CA THR A 14 -4.82 0.99 -6.68
C THR A 14 -3.95 2.24 -6.52
N LEU A 15 -4.55 3.44 -6.63
CA LEU A 15 -3.85 4.71 -6.43
C LEU A 15 -3.32 4.84 -5.01
N LEU A 16 -4.11 4.49 -3.99
CA LEU A 16 -3.67 4.52 -2.59
C LEU A 16 -2.49 3.57 -2.35
N LEU A 17 -2.52 2.36 -2.91
CA LEU A 17 -1.42 1.40 -2.78
C LEU A 17 -0.14 1.92 -3.46
N VAL A 18 -0.24 2.55 -4.63
CA VAL A 18 0.90 3.18 -5.32
C VAL A 18 1.45 4.36 -4.51
N LEU A 19 0.59 5.24 -4.00
CA LEU A 19 1.02 6.37 -3.17
C LEU A 19 1.71 5.89 -1.89
N ASN A 20 1.18 4.84 -1.26
CA ASN A 20 1.78 4.23 -0.09
C ASN A 20 3.16 3.63 -0.41
N ALA A 21 3.29 2.97 -1.57
CA ALA A 21 4.58 2.45 -2.04
C ALA A 21 5.60 3.56 -2.32
N ILE A 22 5.19 4.66 -2.95
CA ILE A 22 6.07 5.82 -3.18
C ILE A 22 6.54 6.41 -1.84
N ASN A 23 5.63 6.55 -0.87
CA ASN A 23 5.98 7.02 0.46
C ASN A 23 6.93 6.03 1.18
N GLY A 24 6.72 4.72 1.01
CA GLY A 24 7.61 3.67 1.50
C GLY A 24 9.01 3.75 0.90
N LEU A 25 9.12 3.96 -0.41
CA LEU A 25 10.40 4.16 -1.10
C LEU A 25 11.12 5.42 -0.60
N ALA A 26 10.41 6.53 -0.47
CA ALA A 26 10.98 7.77 0.04
C ALA A 26 11.48 7.62 1.48
N SER A 27 10.67 7.04 2.36
CA SER A 27 11.04 6.77 3.75
C SER A 27 12.22 5.81 3.86
N ALA A 28 12.24 4.76 3.03
CA ALA A 28 13.37 3.82 2.96
C ALA A 28 14.66 4.49 2.46
N ALA A 29 14.58 5.36 1.44
CA ALA A 29 15.74 6.09 0.95
C ALA A 29 16.31 7.04 2.01
N VAL A 30 15.44 7.75 2.74
CA VAL A 30 15.85 8.62 3.86
C VAL A 30 16.47 7.78 4.99
N GLY A 31 15.84 6.67 5.38
CA GLY A 31 16.37 5.78 6.41
C GLY A 31 17.73 5.18 6.05
N LEU A 32 17.91 4.72 4.80
CA LEU A 32 19.21 4.24 4.32
C LEU A 32 20.28 5.33 4.35
N TYR A 33 19.93 6.57 4.00
CA TYR A 33 20.86 7.69 4.02
C TYR A 33 21.26 8.11 5.44
N ILE A 34 20.32 8.12 6.38
CA ILE A 34 20.56 8.61 7.76
C ILE A 34 21.18 7.53 8.65
N SER A 35 20.61 6.34 8.69
CA SER A 35 20.99 5.30 9.66
C SER A 35 21.65 4.07 9.03
N GLY A 36 21.61 3.92 7.71
CA GLY A 36 22.17 2.75 7.03
C GLY A 36 21.50 1.43 7.43
N ASP A 37 20.29 1.50 7.96
CA ASP A 37 19.61 0.36 8.58
C ASP A 37 19.09 -0.66 7.57
N ALA A 38 19.25 -1.95 7.91
CA ALA A 38 18.68 -3.06 7.15
C ALA A 38 17.14 -2.98 7.06
N LEU A 39 16.48 -2.41 8.07
CA LEU A 39 15.03 -2.14 8.07
C LEU A 39 14.60 -1.25 6.90
N SER A 40 15.41 -0.25 6.56
CA SER A 40 15.13 0.64 5.44
C SER A 40 15.26 -0.07 4.10
N ALA A 41 16.24 -0.98 3.94
CA ALA A 41 16.35 -1.83 2.75
C ALA A 41 15.13 -2.77 2.59
N ILE A 42 14.65 -3.35 3.68
CA ILE A 42 13.42 -4.19 3.68
C ILE A 42 12.21 -3.34 3.28
N GLY A 43 12.09 -2.12 3.82
CA GLY A 43 11.05 -1.17 3.44
C GLY A 43 11.05 -0.85 1.94
N ALA A 44 12.22 -0.63 1.35
CA ALA A 44 12.35 -0.39 -0.09
C ALA A 44 11.88 -1.59 -0.92
N LEU A 45 12.27 -2.81 -0.53
CA LEU A 45 11.84 -4.03 -1.23
C LEU A 45 10.31 -4.21 -1.17
N LEU A 46 9.70 -4.03 0.00
CA LEU A 46 8.25 -4.13 0.15
C LEU A 46 7.51 -3.07 -0.65
N ALA A 47 8.04 -1.87 -0.75
CA ALA A 47 7.47 -0.82 -1.57
C ALA A 47 7.52 -1.17 -3.07
N ILE A 48 8.62 -1.77 -3.57
CA ILE A 48 8.69 -2.29 -4.94
C ILE A 48 7.64 -3.39 -5.16
N PHE A 49 7.52 -4.34 -4.22
CA PHE A 49 6.48 -5.38 -4.29
C PHE A 49 5.06 -4.78 -4.29
N ALA A 50 4.81 -3.72 -3.52
CA ALA A 50 3.52 -3.04 -3.50
C ALA A 50 3.17 -2.40 -4.85
N ILE A 51 4.15 -1.83 -5.57
CA ILE A 51 3.93 -1.33 -6.94
C ILE A 51 3.56 -2.48 -7.87
N LEU A 52 4.30 -3.60 -7.81
CA LEU A 52 4.02 -4.78 -8.64
C LEU A 52 2.63 -5.35 -8.36
N VAL A 53 2.24 -5.44 -7.09
CA VAL A 53 0.90 -5.90 -6.69
C VAL A 53 -0.17 -4.92 -7.18
N ALA A 54 0.03 -3.61 -7.02
CA ALA A 54 -0.90 -2.58 -7.49
C ALA A 54 -1.16 -2.69 -9.01
N MET A 55 -0.10 -2.88 -9.81
CA MET A 55 -0.23 -3.08 -11.26
C MET A 55 -1.05 -4.34 -11.63
N ASN A 56 -1.04 -5.35 -10.77
CA ASN A 56 -1.74 -6.61 -10.97
C ASN A 56 -3.14 -6.67 -10.35
N LEU A 57 -3.55 -5.69 -9.54
CA LEU A 57 -4.92 -5.64 -8.98
C LEU A 57 -6.01 -5.61 -10.07
N LYS A 58 -5.70 -5.07 -11.26
CA LYS A 58 -6.59 -5.09 -12.43
C LYS A 58 -6.95 -6.50 -12.91
N THR A 59 -6.13 -7.51 -12.57
CA THR A 59 -6.39 -8.90 -12.94
C THR A 59 -7.49 -9.53 -12.10
N ARG A 60 -7.90 -8.88 -11.00
CA ARG A 60 -9.02 -9.30 -10.14
C ARG A 60 -8.87 -10.71 -9.55
N ARG A 61 -7.64 -11.23 -9.47
CA ARG A 61 -7.37 -12.51 -8.80
C ARG A 61 -7.26 -12.32 -7.31
N MET A 62 -7.86 -13.22 -6.54
CA MET A 62 -7.85 -13.20 -5.07
C MET A 62 -6.43 -13.16 -4.47
N GLU A 63 -5.44 -13.76 -5.15
CA GLU A 63 -4.02 -13.74 -4.75
C GLU A 63 -3.47 -12.32 -4.62
N TYR A 64 -3.71 -11.45 -5.60
CA TYR A 64 -3.20 -10.08 -5.56
C TYR A 64 -3.90 -9.21 -4.52
N TRP A 65 -5.18 -9.48 -4.24
CA TRP A 65 -5.87 -8.88 -3.11
C TRP A 65 -5.25 -9.30 -1.77
N ASN A 66 -4.95 -10.60 -1.59
CA ASN A 66 -4.26 -11.10 -0.40
C ASN A 66 -2.87 -10.44 -0.24
N TYR A 67 -2.08 -10.38 -1.32
CA TYR A 67 -0.78 -9.73 -1.29
C TYR A 67 -0.88 -8.25 -0.93
N ALA A 68 -1.87 -7.52 -1.46
CA ALA A 68 -2.08 -6.12 -1.11
C ALA A 68 -2.39 -5.94 0.39
N ASN A 69 -3.22 -6.80 0.97
CA ASN A 69 -3.50 -6.78 2.40
C ASN A 69 -2.25 -7.05 3.24
N ILE A 70 -1.48 -8.10 2.89
CA ILE A 70 -0.24 -8.46 3.58
C ILE A 70 0.76 -7.31 3.53
N LEU A 71 0.91 -6.65 2.37
CA LEU A 71 1.83 -5.52 2.20
C LEU A 71 1.39 -4.29 3.01
N CYS A 72 0.09 -4.00 3.09
CA CYS A 72 -0.40 -2.93 3.96
C CYS A 72 -0.12 -3.25 5.44
N ILE A 73 -0.36 -4.48 5.89
CA ILE A 73 -0.09 -4.90 7.28
C ILE A 73 1.41 -4.84 7.58
N ALA A 74 2.25 -5.39 6.70
CA ALA A 74 3.71 -5.33 6.84
C ALA A 74 4.21 -3.89 6.85
N GLY A 75 3.64 -3.02 6.01
CA GLY A 75 3.92 -1.58 5.99
C GLY A 75 3.60 -0.92 7.34
N ILE A 76 2.42 -1.16 7.90
CA ILE A 76 2.04 -0.67 9.24
C ILE A 76 3.08 -1.09 10.28
N VAL A 77 3.41 -2.38 10.33
CA VAL A 77 4.40 -2.90 11.28
C VAL A 77 5.76 -2.23 11.10
N LEU A 78 6.24 -2.08 9.86
CA LEU A 78 7.51 -1.41 9.60
C LEU A 78 7.48 0.07 9.97
N TYR A 79 6.39 0.77 9.70
CA TYR A 79 6.26 2.17 10.12
C TYR A 79 6.31 2.30 11.63
N LEU A 80 5.74 1.38 12.42
CA LEU A 80 5.86 1.43 13.90
C LEU A 80 7.32 1.38 14.41
N PHE A 81 8.24 0.80 13.64
CA PHE A 81 9.66 0.73 13.97
C PHE A 81 10.52 1.75 13.20
N ALA A 82 9.94 2.49 12.25
CA ALA A 82 10.63 3.53 11.51
C ALA A 82 10.77 4.81 12.34
N GLY A 83 11.78 5.64 12.05
CA GLY A 83 11.94 6.94 12.70
C GLY A 83 10.74 7.87 12.52
N LEU A 84 10.55 8.80 13.46
CA LEU A 84 9.38 9.69 13.62
C LEU A 84 8.97 10.48 12.36
N GLU A 85 9.89 10.74 11.42
CA GLU A 85 9.71 11.67 10.31
C GLU A 85 8.68 11.21 9.26
N PHE A 86 8.53 9.91 9.04
CA PHE A 86 7.61 9.34 8.02
C PHE A 86 6.56 8.40 8.60
N LEU A 87 6.57 8.24 9.93
CA LEU A 87 5.77 7.29 10.69
C LEU A 87 4.27 7.52 10.47
N ILE A 88 3.82 8.75 10.72
CA ILE A 88 2.38 9.08 10.78
C ILE A 88 1.73 8.99 9.40
N VAL A 89 2.37 9.52 8.36
CA VAL A 89 1.79 9.57 7.01
C VAL A 89 1.74 8.18 6.39
N GLY A 90 2.81 7.40 6.52
CA GLY A 90 2.89 6.05 5.96
C GLY A 90 1.98 5.05 6.66
N GLU A 91 1.93 5.10 7.99
CA GLU A 91 1.02 4.27 8.77
C GLU A 91 -0.44 4.60 8.44
N PHE A 92 -0.80 5.89 8.44
CA PHE A 92 -2.16 6.33 8.10
C PHE A 92 -2.57 5.89 6.69
N LEU A 93 -1.71 6.09 5.68
CA LEU A 93 -1.97 5.63 4.31
C LEU A 93 -2.15 4.11 4.25
N SER A 94 -1.33 3.35 4.97
CA SER A 94 -1.43 1.89 5.00
C SER A 94 -2.74 1.42 5.63
N VAL A 95 -3.17 2.04 6.73
CA VAL A 95 -4.45 1.74 7.40
C VAL A 95 -5.62 2.09 6.50
N VAL A 96 -5.64 3.30 5.90
CA VAL A 96 -6.73 3.71 4.99
C VAL A 96 -6.81 2.79 3.77
N THR A 97 -5.66 2.43 3.18
CA THR A 97 -5.61 1.50 2.03
C THR A 97 -6.16 0.13 2.43
N LEU A 98 -5.79 -0.38 3.60
CA LEU A 98 -6.26 -1.66 4.13
C LEU A 98 -7.78 -1.66 4.34
N LEU A 99 -8.31 -0.60 4.94
CA LEU A 99 -9.76 -0.45 5.15
C LEU A 99 -10.51 -0.41 3.82
N MET A 100 -10.01 0.36 2.84
CA MET A 100 -10.63 0.45 1.51
C MET A 100 -10.58 -0.88 0.75
N LEU A 101 -9.46 -1.61 0.80
CA LEU A 101 -9.31 -2.97 0.23
C LEU A 101 -10.37 -3.95 0.75
N ASN A 102 -10.77 -3.80 2.01
CA ASN A 102 -11.72 -4.69 2.69
C ASN A 102 -13.18 -4.22 2.63
N THR A 103 -13.46 -3.09 1.97
CA THR A 103 -14.86 -2.71 1.70
C THR A 103 -15.54 -3.72 0.77
N ALA A 104 -16.84 -3.93 0.95
CA ALA A 104 -17.62 -4.84 0.10
C ALA A 104 -17.54 -4.48 -1.39
N ALA A 105 -17.47 -3.18 -1.71
CA ALA A 105 -17.37 -2.67 -3.07
C ALA A 105 -16.06 -3.05 -3.79
N VAL A 106 -14.96 -3.21 -3.03
CA VAL A 106 -13.65 -3.59 -3.59
C VAL A 106 -13.46 -5.10 -3.53
N LYS A 107 -13.71 -5.73 -2.38
CA LYS A 107 -13.49 -7.17 -2.17
C LYS A 107 -14.33 -8.04 -3.12
N SER A 108 -15.57 -7.65 -3.41
CA SER A 108 -16.45 -8.39 -4.33
C SER A 108 -15.96 -8.43 -5.79
N GLN A 109 -14.98 -7.60 -6.15
CA GLN A 109 -14.41 -7.59 -7.49
C GLN A 109 -13.33 -8.65 -7.70
N PHE A 110 -12.93 -9.38 -6.65
CA PHE A 110 -11.89 -10.40 -6.71
C PHE A 110 -12.47 -11.81 -6.60
N SER A 111 -11.93 -12.72 -7.42
CA SER A 111 -12.30 -14.15 -7.47
C SER A 111 -11.09 -15.06 -7.50
#